data_AF-A0A973SD17-F1
#
_entry.id   AF-A0A973SD17-F1
#
_cell.length_a   1.000
_cell.length_b   1.000
_cell.length_c   1.000
_cell.angle_alpha   90.00
_cell.angle_beta   90.00
_cell.angle_gamma   90.00
#
_symmetry.space_group_name_H-M   'P 1'
#
loop_
_entity.id
_entity.type
_entity.pdbx_description
1 polymer ?
#
loop_
_entity_poly.entity_id
_entity_poly.type
_entity_poly.pdbx_seq_one_letter_code
_entity_poly.pdbx_strand_id
1 'polypeptide(L)' 'MKSTKTSETDGRPEVGTLVRDADGRIGRLMDYTRARAWLRPPNGGREWDVEPGSISPVAQAGGGEAQ' A
#
# COMPACT_ATOMS: atom_id res chain seq x y z
N MET A 1 19.06 16.82 -1.36
CA MET A 1 18.71 15.42 -1.69
C MET A 1 17.20 15.26 -1.60
N LYS A 2 16.50 15.59 -2.69
CA LYS A 2 15.06 15.33 -2.84
C LYS A 2 14.99 13.91 -3.41
N SER A 3 14.50 12.96 -2.63
CA SER A 3 14.44 11.56 -3.05
C SER A 3 13.62 11.46 -4.33
N THR A 4 14.33 11.23 -5.44
CA THR A 4 13.78 10.72 -6.68
C THR A 4 13.04 9.43 -6.37
N LYS A 5 11.72 9.52 -6.24
CA LYS A 5 10.82 8.36 -6.14
C LYS A 5 10.61 7.77 -7.54
N THR A 6 11.72 7.46 -8.22
CA THR A 6 11.73 6.58 -9.38
C THR A 6 12.26 5.27 -8.85
N SER A 7 11.40 4.49 -8.21
CA SER A 7 11.70 3.10 -7.89
C SER A 7 10.83 2.25 -8.79
N GLU A 8 11.39 1.97 -9.97
CA GLU A 8 11.04 0.79 -10.74
C GLU A 8 11.17 -0.44 -9.82
N THR A 9 10.05 -0.92 -9.27
CA THR A 9 10.02 -2.11 -8.41
C THR A 9 8.73 -2.87 -8.69
N ASP A 10 8.76 -3.75 -9.70
CA ASP A 10 7.82 -4.86 -9.91
C ASP A 10 6.32 -4.53 -9.88
N GLY A 11 5.91 -3.28 -10.19
CA GLY A 11 4.50 -2.86 -10.11
C GLY A 11 3.86 -2.99 -8.72
N ARG A 12 4.66 -3.22 -7.65
CA ARG A 12 4.14 -3.44 -6.30
C ARG A 12 4.03 -2.12 -5.52
N PRO A 13 2.99 -1.97 -4.70
CA PRO A 13 2.83 -0.79 -3.85
C PRO A 13 3.92 -0.71 -2.77
N GLU A 14 4.28 0.51 -2.38
CA GLU A 14 5.27 0.75 -1.34
C GLU A 14 4.65 0.59 0.06
N VAL A 15 5.46 0.14 1.03
CA VAL A 15 5.06 0.16 2.45
C VAL A 15 4.67 1.58 2.86
N GLY A 16 3.54 1.71 3.53
CA GLY A 16 2.89 2.96 3.91
C GLY A 16 1.83 3.43 2.91
N THR A 17 1.71 2.80 1.73
CA THR A 17 0.68 3.10 0.73
C THR A 17 -0.66 2.52 1.16
N LEU A 18 -1.76 3.22 0.88
CA LEU A 18 -3.09 2.64 1.00
C LEU A 18 -3.33 1.70 -0.19
N VAL A 19 -3.77 0.49 0.10
CA VAL A 19 -4.10 -0.53 -0.90
C VAL A 19 -5.47 -1.10 -0.60
N ARG A 20 -6.12 -1.63 -1.64
CA ARG A 20 -7.38 -2.34 -1.56
C ARG A 20 -7.12 -3.83 -1.81
N ASP A 21 -7.66 -4.70 -0.97
CA ASP A 21 -7.61 -6.15 -1.16
C ASP A 21 -8.72 -6.67 -2.09
N ALA A 22 -8.73 -8.00 -2.32
CA ALA A 22 -9.71 -8.66 -3.18
C ALA A 22 -11.16 -8.60 -2.64
N ASP A 23 -11.32 -8.50 -1.32
CA ASP A 23 -12.62 -8.30 -0.66
C ASP A 23 -13.08 -6.82 -0.71
N GLY A 24 -12.27 -5.94 -1.29
CA GLY A 24 -12.56 -4.51 -1.41
C GLY A 24 -12.27 -3.71 -0.14
N ARG A 25 -11.62 -4.31 0.86
CA ARG A 25 -11.23 -3.62 2.11
C ARG A 25 -9.99 -2.78 1.85
N ILE A 26 -9.96 -1.58 2.43
CA ILE A 26 -8.82 -0.66 2.30
C ILE A 26 -7.97 -0.71 3.56
N GLY A 27 -6.68 -0.96 3.37
CA GLY A 27 -5.69 -0.98 4.44
C GLY A 27 -4.39 -0.31 4.01
N ARG A 28 -3.65 0.19 4.99
CA ARG A 28 -2.29 0.69 4.79
C ARG A 28 -1.35 -0.50 4.77
N LEU A 29 -0.55 -0.61 3.72
CA LEU A 29 0.48 -1.64 3.60
C LEU A 29 1.54 -1.41 4.67
N MET A 30 1.69 -2.34 5.61
CA MET A 30 2.68 -2.24 6.68
C MET A 30 3.96 -2.97 6.34
N ASP A 31 3.85 -4.13 5.70
CA ASP A 31 4.97 -4.93 5.24
C ASP A 31 4.51 -5.91 4.16
N TYR A 32 5.43 -6.42 3.34
CA TYR A 32 5.14 -7.53 2.45
C TYR A 32 6.36 -8.41 2.20
N THR A 33 6.07 -9.69 2.03
CA THR A 33 7.02 -10.72 1.58
C THR A 33 6.61 -11.20 0.19
N ARG A 34 7.35 -12.16 -0.38
CA ARG A 34 6.96 -12.82 -1.63
C ARG A 34 5.60 -13.52 -1.55
N ALA A 35 5.17 -13.96 -0.36
CA ALA A 35 3.97 -14.78 -0.19
C ALA A 35 2.80 -14.03 0.47
N ARG A 36 3.06 -13.05 1.34
CA ARG A 36 2.03 -12.38 2.15
C ARG A 36 2.32 -10.90 2.29
N ALA A 37 1.28 -10.09 2.27
CA ALA A 37 1.30 -8.67 2.63
C ALA A 37 0.48 -8.46 3.90
N TRP A 38 0.93 -7.57 4.79
CA TRP A 38 0.21 -7.20 6.00
C TRP A 38 -0.39 -5.81 5.86
N LEU A 39 -1.70 -5.74 6.06
CA LEU A 39 -2.49 -4.52 5.97
C LEU A 39 -3.00 -4.13 7.35
N ARG A 40 -3.01 -2.82 7.60
CA ARG A 40 -3.59 -2.23 8.79
C ARG A 40 -4.76 -1.31 8.41
N PRO A 41 -5.89 -1.33 9.12
CA PRO A 41 -6.99 -0.42 8.81
C PRO A 41 -6.57 1.04 9.11
N PRO A 42 -6.96 2.02 8.28
CA PRO A 42 -6.56 3.42 8.47
C PRO A 42 -7.11 4.04 9.76
N ASN A 43 -8.29 3.60 10.21
CA ASN A 43 -8.92 4.07 11.45
C ASN A 43 -8.48 3.31 12.70
N GLY A 44 -7.43 2.46 12.58
CA GLY A 44 -7.05 1.51 13.62
C GLY A 44 -7.93 0.25 13.61
N GLY A 45 -7.49 -0.77 14.36
CA GLY A 45 -8.12 -2.08 14.42
C GLY A 45 -7.11 -3.22 14.19
N ARG A 46 -7.64 -4.41 13.91
CA ARG A 46 -6.82 -5.61 13.73
C ARG A 46 -6.17 -5.63 12.35
N GLU A 47 -4.85 -5.80 12.34
CA GLU A 47 -4.08 -6.06 11.14
C GLU A 47 -4.51 -7.40 10.51
N TRP A 48 -4.51 -7.47 9.19
CA TRP A 48 -4.82 -8.69 8.46
C TRP A 48 -3.78 -8.92 7.37
N ASP A 49 -3.60 -10.18 6.98
CA ASP A 49 -2.72 -10.54 5.88
C ASP A 49 -3.51 -10.91 4.64
N VAL A 50 -2.89 -10.66 3.48
CA VAL A 50 -3.47 -10.90 2.16
C VAL A 50 -2.38 -11.33 1.18
N GLU A 51 -2.78 -11.90 0.05
CA GLU A 51 -1.85 -12.19 -1.03
C GLU A 51 -1.38 -10.88 -1.70
N PRO A 52 -0.06 -10.68 -1.88
CA PRO A 52 0.47 -9.44 -2.45
C PRO A 52 0.08 -9.24 -3.93
N GLY A 53 -0.30 -10.30 -4.64
CA GLY A 53 -0.83 -10.21 -6.01
C GLY A 53 -2.29 -9.77 -6.06
N SER A 54 -3.00 -9.83 -4.93
CA SER A 54 -4.44 -9.54 -4.83
C SER A 54 -4.72 -8.12 -4.33
N ILE A 55 -3.67 -7.35 -4.02
CA ILE A 55 -3.79 -5.95 -3.58
C ILE A 55 -3.59 -4.98 -4.74
N SER A 56 -4.32 -3.88 -4.73
CA SER A 56 -4.16 -2.78 -5.68
C SER A 56 -4.00 -1.45 -4.95
N PRO A 57 -3.04 -0.59 -5.33
CA PRO A 57 -2.93 0.73 -4.73
C PRO A 57 -4.22 1.51 -4.93
N VAL A 58 -4.74 2.10 -3.85
CA VAL A 58 -5.81 3.09 -4.00
C VAL A 58 -5.12 4.40 -4.38
N ALA A 59 -5.50 4.97 -5.52
CA ALA A 59 -5.04 6.29 -5.88
C ALA A 59 -5.52 7.26 -4.80
N GLN A 60 -4.64 7.63 -3.87
CA GLN A 60 -4.87 8.80 -3.06
C GLN A 60 -4.78 9.96 -4.05
N ALA A 61 -5.94 10.53 -4.40
CA ALA A 61 -5.99 11.75 -5.19
C ALA A 61 -5.00 12.75 -4.57
N GLY A 62 -4.03 13.17 -5.39
CA GLY A 62 -2.83 13.95 -5.05
C GLY A 62 -2.70 14.44 -3.61
N GLY A 63 -1.87 13.77 -2.81
CA GLY A 63 -1.20 14.41 -1.66
C GLY A 63 0.06 15.16 -2.09
N GLY A 64 0.00 15.85 -3.23
CA GLY A 64 1.14 16.49 -3.88
C GLY A 64 0.73 17.81 -4.51
N GLU A 65 0.21 18.73 -3.71
CA GLU A 65 0.15 20.14 -4.07
C GLU A 65 0.59 21.03 -2.90
N ALA A 66 1.42 22.01 -3.26
CA ALA A 66 2.06 23.08 -2.46
C ALA A 66 3.35 22.73 -1.68
N GLN A 67 4.51 22.82 -2.35
CA GLN A 67 5.40 24.01 -2.37
C GLN A 67 6.76 23.71 -3.04
#